data_AF-V6IVM2-F1
#
_entry.id   AF-V6IVM2-F1
#
_cell.length_a   1.000
_cell.length_b   1.000
_cell.length_c   1.000
_cell.angle_alpha   90.00
_cell.angle_beta   90.00
_cell.angle_gamma   90.00
#
_symmetry.space_group_name_H-M   'P 1'
#
loop_
_entity.id
_entity.type
_entity.pdbx_description
1 polymer ?
#
loop_
_entity_poly.entity_id
_entity_poly.type
_entity_poly.pdbx_seq_one_letter_code
_entity_poly.pdbx_strand_id
1 'polypeptide(L)'
;MSTLFLNTLIFKKQLDAHEKCQSELFQTVKELGASGIEVRREYFFENGLLEDMARCGEQAKKFGLHVFYSVPEKLFINGKVSNRLETYFREGAVLNAENIKLNIGEPPKLNSETFRIIEDLIQTYQIQLTIENDQTDENGRLGFVSATLEKLCALDSPIGYTFDLGNWLWQGADPVDAAKKVGKFTTIFHLKDVSKKNGLHTELLGEGTIDWVSALHICTIGIPVVIEYPIESLAALKKEIVKVRDVLTNQKEGARVMGEVITIGEPMIMFVADTKGELKDVQHFTRYIAGAEVNVSVGVSRLKHSVSLISQVGDDPFGAYIRLFLDKEGIDTGLVSVNNCYPTGFQLKSKTEVEDPEVVYFRKGSAASRLDKRAIDNIDFSGAKILHLTGIFPALSAETFNATLRLIEKARENNLLITFDPNLRPTLWKNEETMKARINQLAGLCDVVLPGFREGKRLTGRTTKEKIADFYLNNGAKTVIIKLGNTGAYCKRLKSDGNVAETVVSAFHVDQVVDTVGAGDGFAVGIITGLLDSLPDAELLERGNAIGAIQVQHISDNEGLPNREQLAAFIKKTDLKTLNAKAQSDNALKAI
;
A
#
# COMPACT_ATOMS: atom_id res chain seq x y z
N MET A 1 -7.69 -0.66 -9.86
CA MET A 1 -7.74 -0.08 -11.24
C MET A 1 -7.80 1.42 -11.12
N SER A 2 -7.22 2.19 -12.05
CA SER A 2 -7.52 3.61 -12.16
C SER A 2 -9.01 3.80 -12.40
N THR A 3 -9.67 4.59 -11.56
CA THR A 3 -11.10 4.85 -11.60
C THR A 3 -11.39 5.97 -12.59
N LEU A 4 -12.40 5.79 -13.44
CA LEU A 4 -12.82 6.79 -14.42
C LEU A 4 -13.95 7.63 -13.84
N PHE A 5 -13.78 8.95 -13.85
CA PHE A 5 -14.75 9.93 -13.41
C PHE A 5 -15.19 10.81 -14.58
N LEU A 6 -16.43 11.28 -14.51
CA LEU A 6 -16.98 12.24 -15.46
C LEU A 6 -17.24 13.56 -14.72
N ASN A 7 -16.61 14.65 -15.15
CA ASN A 7 -16.90 15.98 -14.61
C ASN A 7 -18.21 16.51 -15.20
N THR A 8 -19.03 17.20 -14.41
CA THR A 8 -20.31 17.76 -14.88
C THR A 8 -20.14 18.82 -15.98
N LEU A 9 -18.96 19.41 -16.16
CA LEU A 9 -18.57 20.27 -17.28
C LEU A 9 -18.80 19.61 -18.65
N ILE A 10 -18.74 18.27 -18.74
CA ILE A 10 -19.09 17.53 -19.96
C ILE A 10 -20.49 17.93 -20.47
N PHE A 11 -21.41 18.20 -19.55
CA PHE A 11 -22.81 18.55 -19.80
C PHE A 11 -23.07 20.06 -19.74
N LYS A 12 -22.03 20.89 -19.95
CA LYS A 12 -22.10 22.36 -19.84
C LYS A 12 -23.32 22.96 -20.54
N LYS A 13 -23.62 22.51 -21.77
CA LYS A 13 -24.76 23.03 -22.55
C LYS A 13 -26.10 22.81 -21.84
N GLN A 14 -26.34 21.62 -21.27
CA GLN A 14 -27.59 21.33 -20.55
C GLN A 14 -27.66 22.07 -19.20
N LEU A 15 -26.53 22.22 -18.52
CA LEU A 15 -26.45 22.90 -17.22
C LEU A 15 -26.64 24.42 -17.36
N ASP A 16 -25.98 25.03 -18.35
CA ASP A 16 -26.12 26.47 -18.66
C ASP A 16 -27.53 26.82 -19.14
N ALA A 17 -28.17 25.92 -19.88
CA ALA A 17 -29.56 26.09 -20.32
C ALA A 17 -30.58 25.76 -19.22
N HIS A 18 -30.12 25.33 -18.03
CA HIS A 18 -30.96 24.86 -16.92
C HIS A 18 -31.92 23.72 -17.32
N GLU A 19 -31.57 22.95 -18.34
CA GLU A 19 -32.33 21.77 -18.78
C GLU A 19 -32.17 20.59 -17.82
N LYS A 20 -31.05 20.57 -17.08
CA LYS A 20 -30.75 19.59 -16.04
C LYS A 20 -30.07 20.26 -14.86
N CYS A 21 -30.28 19.72 -13.67
CA CYS A 21 -29.43 19.96 -12.51
C CYS A 21 -28.40 18.84 -12.33
N GLN A 22 -27.36 19.09 -11.53
CA GLN A 22 -26.26 18.13 -11.38
C GLN A 22 -26.71 16.78 -10.80
N SER A 23 -27.73 16.75 -9.93
CA SER A 23 -28.25 15.50 -9.35
C SER A 23 -28.86 14.57 -10.41
N GLU A 24 -29.42 15.12 -11.49
CA GLU A 24 -30.01 14.32 -12.58
C GLU A 24 -28.97 13.64 -13.47
N LEU A 25 -27.69 14.04 -13.38
CA LEU A 25 -26.62 13.49 -14.21
C LEU A 25 -26.08 12.15 -13.68
N PHE A 26 -26.28 11.83 -12.40
CA PHE A 26 -25.74 10.63 -11.75
C PHE A 26 -26.19 9.34 -12.43
N GLN A 27 -27.47 9.26 -12.83
CA GLN A 27 -27.98 8.11 -13.57
C GLN A 27 -27.23 7.93 -14.90
N THR A 28 -27.08 9.02 -15.66
CA THR A 28 -26.35 9.00 -16.94
C THR A 28 -24.89 8.58 -16.73
N VAL A 29 -24.22 9.10 -15.70
CA VAL A 29 -22.83 8.72 -15.36
C VAL A 29 -22.73 7.22 -15.04
N LYS A 30 -23.69 6.67 -14.28
CA LYS A 30 -23.75 5.24 -13.98
C LYS A 30 -23.97 4.38 -15.22
N GLU A 31 -24.90 4.78 -16.10
CA GLU A 31 -25.21 4.08 -17.35
C GLU A 31 -24.03 4.09 -18.34
N LEU A 32 -23.19 5.11 -18.29
CA LEU A 32 -21.94 5.19 -19.04
C LEU A 32 -20.81 4.33 -18.43
N GLY A 33 -21.04 3.75 -17.25
CA GLY A 33 -20.12 2.84 -16.55
C GLY A 33 -18.95 3.54 -15.86
N ALA A 34 -19.05 4.84 -15.59
CA ALA A 34 -18.03 5.53 -14.82
C ALA A 34 -18.05 5.09 -13.35
N SER A 35 -16.91 5.18 -12.68
CA SER A 35 -16.77 4.88 -11.25
C SER A 35 -17.28 6.01 -10.36
N GLY A 36 -17.26 7.24 -10.86
CA GLY A 36 -17.72 8.40 -10.11
C GLY A 36 -18.00 9.62 -10.98
N ILE A 37 -18.41 10.69 -10.30
CA ILE A 37 -18.75 11.99 -10.88
C ILE A 37 -18.01 13.09 -10.14
N GLU A 38 -17.51 14.08 -10.88
CA GLU A 38 -16.98 15.31 -10.29
C GLU A 38 -17.98 16.44 -10.50
N VAL A 39 -18.62 16.89 -9.42
CA VAL A 39 -19.59 17.99 -9.43
C VAL A 39 -18.87 19.32 -9.23
N ARG A 40 -19.39 20.39 -9.86
CA ARG A 40 -18.79 21.72 -9.82
C ARG A 40 -19.64 22.68 -9.02
N ARG A 41 -19.02 23.48 -8.15
CA ARG A 41 -19.73 24.39 -7.24
C ARG A 41 -20.57 25.43 -7.98
N GLU A 42 -20.06 25.95 -9.08
CA GLU A 42 -20.67 27.02 -9.88
C GLU A 42 -21.98 26.61 -10.58
N TYR A 43 -22.29 25.31 -10.66
CA TYR A 43 -23.54 24.81 -11.23
C TYR A 43 -24.63 24.54 -10.18
N PHE A 44 -24.40 24.91 -8.91
CA PHE A 44 -25.46 24.93 -7.91
C PHE A 44 -26.03 26.34 -7.76
N PHE A 45 -27.35 26.42 -7.57
CA PHE A 45 -28.03 27.68 -7.32
C PHE A 45 -27.84 28.12 -5.86
N GLU A 46 -27.63 29.42 -5.62
CA GLU A 46 -27.42 29.93 -4.25
C GLU A 46 -28.64 29.70 -3.34
N ASN A 47 -29.84 29.83 -3.91
CA ASN A 47 -31.09 29.48 -3.20
C ASN A 47 -31.31 27.98 -3.31
N GLY A 48 -31.14 27.25 -2.20
CA GLY A 48 -31.30 25.78 -2.18
C GLY A 48 -29.98 25.00 -2.35
N LEU A 49 -28.83 25.67 -2.23
CA LEU A 49 -27.50 25.09 -2.46
C LEU A 49 -27.30 23.74 -1.72
N LEU A 50 -27.59 23.71 -0.41
CA LEU A 50 -27.37 22.53 0.41
C LEU A 50 -28.38 21.42 0.12
N GLU A 51 -29.63 21.78 -0.21
CA GLU A 51 -30.66 20.83 -0.62
C GLU A 51 -30.29 20.16 -1.95
N ASP A 52 -29.80 20.93 -2.92
CA ASP A 52 -29.36 20.43 -4.22
C ASP A 52 -28.12 19.52 -4.08
N MET A 53 -27.18 19.91 -3.23
CA MET A 53 -26.02 19.08 -2.87
C MET A 53 -26.44 17.80 -2.16
N ALA A 54 -27.39 17.86 -1.22
CA ALA A 54 -27.89 16.68 -0.53
C ALA A 54 -28.53 15.69 -1.51
N ARG A 55 -29.29 16.18 -2.49
CA ARG A 55 -29.84 15.35 -3.58
C ARG A 55 -28.73 14.67 -4.39
N CYS A 56 -27.63 15.36 -4.68
CA CYS A 56 -26.47 14.74 -5.34
C CYS A 56 -25.87 13.62 -4.47
N GLY A 57 -25.68 13.86 -3.17
CA GLY A 57 -25.17 12.86 -2.23
C GLY A 57 -26.09 11.63 -2.11
N GLU A 58 -27.41 11.82 -2.16
CA GLU A 58 -28.39 10.72 -2.23
C GLU A 58 -28.29 9.92 -3.53
N GLN A 59 -28.16 10.59 -4.68
CA GLN A 59 -27.97 9.90 -5.96
C GLN A 59 -26.64 9.14 -6.00
N ALA A 60 -25.57 9.69 -5.43
CA ALA A 60 -24.28 9.02 -5.29
C ALA A 60 -24.43 7.67 -4.58
N LYS A 61 -25.08 7.66 -3.42
CA LYS A 61 -25.37 6.45 -2.65
C LYS A 61 -26.26 5.48 -3.42
N LYS A 62 -27.33 5.99 -4.04
CA LYS A 62 -28.28 5.19 -4.82
C LYS A 62 -27.61 4.44 -5.97
N PHE A 63 -26.69 5.08 -6.69
CA PHE A 63 -26.03 4.49 -7.86
C PHE A 63 -24.66 3.86 -7.55
N GLY A 64 -24.19 3.96 -6.31
CA GLY A 64 -22.88 3.50 -5.89
C GLY A 64 -21.76 4.20 -6.66
N LEU A 65 -21.83 5.53 -6.76
CA LEU A 65 -20.85 6.36 -7.44
C LEU A 65 -20.01 7.13 -6.41
N HIS A 66 -18.71 7.20 -6.63
CA HIS A 66 -17.81 8.10 -5.92
C HIS A 66 -18.08 9.56 -6.35
N VAL A 67 -17.89 10.52 -5.43
CA VAL A 67 -18.13 11.95 -5.70
C VAL A 67 -16.87 12.76 -5.45
N PHE A 68 -16.43 13.51 -6.44
CA PHE A 68 -15.45 14.59 -6.27
C PHE A 68 -16.13 15.94 -6.37
N TYR A 69 -15.61 16.92 -5.64
CA TYR A 69 -16.15 18.26 -5.57
C TYR A 69 -15.13 19.28 -6.08
N SER A 70 -15.42 19.89 -7.22
CA SER A 70 -14.59 20.94 -7.81
C SER A 70 -15.11 22.32 -7.41
N VAL A 71 -14.25 23.10 -6.75
CA VAL A 71 -14.54 24.48 -6.33
C VAL A 71 -13.66 25.43 -7.13
N PRO A 72 -14.22 26.35 -7.93
CA PRO A 72 -13.47 27.25 -8.82
C PRO A 72 -12.85 28.43 -8.04
N GLU A 73 -12.31 28.16 -6.86
CA GLU A 73 -11.79 29.15 -5.92
C GLU A 73 -10.35 28.82 -5.57
N LYS A 74 -9.62 29.82 -5.08
CA LYS A 74 -8.22 29.65 -4.68
C LYS A 74 -8.14 29.10 -3.25
N LEU A 75 -7.28 28.11 -3.03
CA LEU A 75 -6.93 27.63 -1.69
C LEU A 75 -6.18 28.70 -0.92
N PHE A 76 -5.21 29.35 -1.57
CA PHE A 76 -4.42 30.41 -0.95
C PHE A 76 -4.76 31.78 -1.55
N ILE A 77 -5.16 32.72 -0.68
CA ILE A 77 -5.57 34.08 -1.03
C ILE A 77 -4.76 35.06 -0.16
N ASN A 78 -4.07 36.01 -0.78
CA ASN A 78 -3.22 36.99 -0.08
C ASN A 78 -2.21 36.32 0.88
N GLY A 79 -1.61 35.21 0.46
CA GLY A 79 -0.63 34.46 1.26
C GLY A 79 -1.22 33.78 2.50
N LYS A 80 -2.52 33.47 2.53
CA LYS A 80 -3.20 32.74 3.62
C LYS A 80 -4.14 31.68 3.08
N VAL A 81 -4.43 30.66 3.87
CA VAL A 81 -5.51 29.70 3.58
C VAL A 81 -6.84 30.44 3.51
N SER A 82 -7.64 30.12 2.51
CA SER A 82 -8.97 30.70 2.30
C SER A 82 -9.83 30.56 3.57
N ASN A 83 -10.43 31.67 3.99
CA ASN A 83 -11.36 31.68 5.13
C ASN A 83 -12.66 30.91 4.88
N ARG A 84 -12.92 30.51 3.62
CA ARG A 84 -14.06 29.69 3.22
C ARG A 84 -13.73 28.20 3.13
N LEU A 85 -12.48 27.78 3.42
CA LEU A 85 -12.08 26.39 3.24
C LEU A 85 -12.98 25.42 4.02
N GLU A 86 -13.27 25.70 5.28
CA GLU A 86 -14.18 24.86 6.08
C GLU A 86 -15.60 24.80 5.50
N THR A 87 -16.09 25.90 4.90
CA THR A 87 -17.38 25.91 4.20
C THR A 87 -17.40 24.88 3.08
N TYR A 88 -16.32 24.80 2.28
CA TYR A 88 -16.23 23.82 1.20
C TYR A 88 -16.15 22.38 1.73
N PHE A 89 -15.51 22.15 2.88
CA PHE A 89 -15.53 20.84 3.54
C PHE A 89 -16.92 20.45 4.02
N ARG A 90 -17.69 21.39 4.59
CA ARG A 90 -19.09 21.15 4.97
C ARG A 90 -19.95 20.83 3.74
N GLU A 91 -19.81 21.60 2.67
CA GLU A 91 -20.49 21.35 1.39
C GLU A 91 -20.10 19.96 0.83
N GLY A 92 -18.81 19.63 0.82
CA GLY A 92 -18.30 18.32 0.42
C GLY A 92 -18.89 17.17 1.26
N ALA A 93 -19.06 17.37 2.56
CA ALA A 93 -19.66 16.36 3.44
C ALA A 93 -21.15 16.12 3.11
N VAL A 94 -21.89 17.17 2.76
CA VAL A 94 -23.29 17.03 2.28
C VAL A 94 -23.34 16.24 0.97
N LEU A 95 -22.37 16.47 0.07
CA LEU A 95 -22.23 15.74 -1.19
C LEU A 95 -21.77 14.28 -1.01
N ASN A 96 -21.34 13.89 0.19
CA ASN A 96 -20.59 12.66 0.42
C ASN A 96 -19.35 12.56 -0.50
N ALA A 97 -18.66 13.70 -0.67
CA ALA A 97 -17.49 13.81 -1.51
C ALA A 97 -16.27 13.16 -0.86
N GLU A 98 -15.43 12.55 -1.67
CA GLU A 98 -14.17 11.92 -1.25
C GLU A 98 -12.96 12.85 -1.46
N ASN A 99 -13.10 13.83 -2.35
CA ASN A 99 -12.07 14.81 -2.66
C ASN A 99 -12.67 16.18 -2.96
N ILE A 100 -12.00 17.25 -2.53
CA ILE A 100 -12.25 18.63 -2.91
C ILE A 100 -11.06 19.13 -3.72
N LYS A 101 -11.34 19.73 -4.88
CA LYS A 101 -10.36 20.40 -5.74
C LYS A 101 -10.52 21.92 -5.63
N LEU A 102 -9.41 22.63 -5.38
CA LEU A 102 -9.31 24.08 -5.48
C LEU A 102 -8.14 24.49 -6.39
N ASN A 103 -8.16 25.71 -6.90
CA ASN A 103 -6.99 26.31 -7.53
C ASN A 103 -5.90 26.61 -6.48
N ILE A 104 -4.63 26.48 -6.83
CA ILE A 104 -3.50 26.75 -5.93
C ILE A 104 -3.56 28.17 -5.33
N GLY A 105 -3.72 29.21 -6.15
CA GLY A 105 -3.63 30.61 -5.71
C GLY A 105 -2.23 31.00 -5.27
N GLU A 106 -2.14 31.86 -4.25
CA GLU A 106 -0.88 32.49 -3.77
C GLU A 106 -0.44 31.90 -2.43
N PRO A 107 0.34 30.80 -2.42
CA PRO A 107 0.71 30.10 -1.21
C PRO A 107 1.50 31.01 -0.24
N PRO A 108 1.23 30.94 1.07
CA PRO A 108 2.01 31.62 2.09
C PRO A 108 3.50 31.24 2.06
N LYS A 109 4.26 31.81 3.00
CA LYS A 109 5.37 31.04 3.59
C LYS A 109 4.79 29.78 4.25
N LEU A 110 4.76 28.69 3.50
CA LEU A 110 4.28 27.39 3.93
C LEU A 110 5.03 26.94 5.19
N ASN A 111 4.27 26.65 6.25
CA ASN A 111 4.79 26.24 7.55
C ASN A 111 3.86 25.20 8.18
N SER A 112 4.33 24.53 9.24
CA SER A 112 3.58 23.44 9.88
C SER A 112 2.23 23.87 10.48
N GLU A 113 2.06 25.13 10.87
CA GLU A 113 0.79 25.62 11.41
C GLU A 113 -0.30 25.71 10.33
N THR A 114 0.09 26.12 9.12
CA THR A 114 -0.79 26.15 7.95
C THR A 114 -1.34 24.76 7.62
N PHE A 115 -0.48 23.73 7.71
CA PHE A 115 -0.88 22.37 7.41
C PHE A 115 -1.76 21.75 8.48
N ARG A 116 -1.55 22.05 9.77
CA ARG A 116 -2.42 21.55 10.84
C ARG A 116 -3.89 21.91 10.63
N ILE A 117 -4.19 23.13 10.19
CA ILE A 117 -5.58 23.53 9.90
C ILE A 117 -6.18 22.65 8.80
N ILE A 118 -5.40 22.36 7.76
CA ILE A 118 -5.85 21.55 6.63
C ILE A 118 -5.96 20.07 7.03
N GLU A 119 -5.00 19.54 7.78
CA GLU A 119 -5.03 18.18 8.35
C GLU A 119 -6.26 17.97 9.23
N ASP A 120 -6.55 18.92 10.13
CA ASP A 120 -7.72 18.86 11.01
C ASP A 120 -9.01 18.81 10.20
N LEU A 121 -9.13 19.59 9.11
CA LEU A 121 -10.30 19.54 8.24
C LEU A 121 -10.40 18.21 7.49
N ILE A 122 -9.30 17.74 6.90
CA ILE A 122 -9.26 16.44 6.20
C ILE A 122 -9.67 15.30 7.14
N GLN A 123 -9.16 15.30 8.38
CA GLN A 123 -9.48 14.29 9.38
C GLN A 123 -10.92 14.43 9.91
N THR A 124 -11.39 15.66 10.14
CA THR A 124 -12.75 15.90 10.66
C THR A 124 -13.81 15.45 9.67
N TYR A 125 -13.66 15.83 8.41
CA TYR A 125 -14.66 15.56 7.38
C TYR A 125 -14.40 14.25 6.62
N GLN A 126 -13.21 13.65 6.75
CA GLN A 126 -12.77 12.47 6.00
C GLN A 126 -12.76 12.69 4.47
N ILE A 127 -12.46 13.92 4.03
CA ILE A 127 -12.44 14.33 2.63
C ILE A 127 -11.02 14.77 2.26
N GLN A 128 -10.50 14.33 1.12
CA GLN A 128 -9.18 14.75 0.64
C GLN A 128 -9.22 16.16 0.07
N LEU A 129 -8.07 16.85 0.11
CA LEU A 129 -7.90 18.15 -0.52
C LEU A 129 -6.83 18.05 -1.59
N THR A 130 -7.18 18.49 -2.80
CA THR A 130 -6.25 18.62 -3.92
C THR A 130 -6.21 20.05 -4.40
N ILE A 131 -5.02 20.47 -4.85
CA ILE A 131 -4.85 21.72 -5.58
C ILE A 131 -4.61 21.43 -7.06
N GLU A 132 -5.02 22.34 -7.92
CA GLU A 132 -4.65 22.35 -9.34
C GLU A 132 -3.89 23.63 -9.71
N ASN A 133 -3.14 23.56 -10.81
CA ASN A 133 -2.55 24.75 -11.41
C ASN A 133 -3.65 25.59 -12.05
N ASP A 134 -3.69 26.88 -11.71
CA ASP A 134 -4.63 27.81 -12.33
C ASP A 134 -4.13 28.29 -13.70
N GLN A 135 -4.99 29.01 -14.42
CA GLN A 135 -4.67 29.57 -15.75
C GLN A 135 -4.05 30.98 -15.67
N THR A 136 -3.48 31.37 -14.54
CA THR A 136 -2.85 32.70 -14.37
C THR A 136 -1.34 32.63 -14.59
N ASP A 137 -0.75 33.71 -15.13
CA ASP A 137 0.70 33.82 -15.34
C ASP A 137 1.52 33.70 -14.04
N GLU A 138 0.94 34.10 -12.91
CA GLU A 138 1.63 34.15 -11.63
C GLU A 138 1.72 32.76 -10.97
N ASN A 139 0.64 31.98 -11.02
CA ASN A 139 0.52 30.74 -10.23
C ASN A 139 0.32 29.47 -11.09
N GLY A 140 0.10 29.62 -12.40
CA GLY A 140 -0.11 28.52 -13.35
C GLY A 140 1.16 27.98 -13.99
N ARG A 141 2.28 28.71 -13.91
CA ARG A 141 3.53 28.35 -14.60
C ARG A 141 4.22 27.15 -13.95
N LEU A 142 4.81 26.29 -14.79
CA LEU A 142 5.46 25.05 -14.37
C LEU A 142 6.53 25.25 -13.28
N GLY A 143 7.34 26.30 -13.38
CA GLY A 143 8.36 26.60 -12.37
C GLY A 143 7.77 26.88 -10.99
N PHE A 144 6.66 27.63 -10.94
CA PHE A 144 5.97 27.97 -9.69
C PHE A 144 5.26 26.76 -9.09
N VAL A 145 4.51 26.02 -9.93
CA VAL A 145 3.77 24.82 -9.52
C VAL A 145 4.74 23.77 -8.99
N SER A 146 5.82 23.48 -9.73
CA SER A 146 6.87 22.55 -9.29
C SER A 146 7.48 22.95 -7.95
N ALA A 147 7.87 24.21 -7.80
CA ALA A 147 8.47 24.69 -6.55
C ALA A 147 7.50 24.63 -5.36
N THR A 148 6.20 24.83 -5.61
CA THR A 148 5.18 24.71 -4.57
C THR A 148 4.96 23.25 -4.18
N LEU A 149 4.82 22.36 -5.15
CA LEU A 149 4.64 20.92 -4.90
C LEU A 149 5.86 20.31 -4.18
N GLU A 150 7.08 20.68 -4.58
CA GLU A 150 8.31 20.27 -3.88
C GLU A 150 8.32 20.74 -2.41
N LYS A 151 7.82 21.95 -2.12
CA LYS A 151 7.71 22.45 -0.74
C LYS A 151 6.61 21.74 0.05
N LEU A 152 5.44 21.53 -0.54
CA LEU A 152 4.34 20.79 0.11
C LEU A 152 4.81 19.39 0.50
N CYS A 153 5.48 18.73 -0.44
CA CYS A 153 6.11 17.43 -0.28
C CYS A 153 7.17 17.43 0.83
N ALA A 154 8.11 18.37 0.82
CA ALA A 154 9.15 18.49 1.85
C ALA A 154 8.61 18.79 3.25
N LEU A 155 7.41 19.36 3.34
CA LEU A 155 6.74 19.68 4.60
C LEU A 155 5.72 18.63 5.03
N ASP A 156 5.70 17.45 4.39
CA ASP A 156 4.78 16.35 4.69
C ASP A 156 3.30 16.78 4.59
N SER A 157 2.99 17.68 3.64
CA SER A 157 1.65 18.23 3.50
C SER A 157 0.63 17.17 3.08
N PRO A 158 -0.59 17.19 3.64
CA PRO A 158 -1.65 16.27 3.23
C PRO A 158 -2.34 16.67 1.91
N ILE A 159 -1.92 17.78 1.28
CA ILE A 159 -2.54 18.33 0.08
C ILE A 159 -2.07 17.54 -1.14
N GLY A 160 -3.01 16.90 -1.86
CA GLY A 160 -2.73 16.25 -3.13
C GLY A 160 -2.67 17.22 -4.30
N TYR A 161 -2.32 16.71 -5.49
CA TYR A 161 -2.24 17.51 -6.71
C TYR A 161 -3.10 16.93 -7.83
N THR A 162 -3.95 17.77 -8.40
CA THR A 162 -4.70 17.47 -9.61
C THR A 162 -3.91 17.97 -10.82
N PHE A 163 -3.44 17.04 -11.64
CA PHE A 163 -2.76 17.37 -12.88
C PHE A 163 -3.79 17.67 -13.96
N ASP A 164 -4.04 18.96 -14.18
CA ASP A 164 -4.87 19.43 -15.28
C ASP A 164 -4.01 19.49 -16.56
N LEU A 165 -4.26 18.55 -17.46
CA LEU A 165 -3.46 18.35 -18.65
C LEU A 165 -3.46 19.56 -19.57
N GLY A 166 -4.62 20.13 -19.83
CA GLY A 166 -4.73 21.20 -20.82
C GLY A 166 -4.18 22.52 -20.30
N ASN A 167 -4.32 22.83 -18.99
CA ASN A 167 -3.86 24.10 -18.40
C ASN A 167 -2.39 24.40 -18.72
N TRP A 168 -1.55 23.37 -18.87
CA TRP A 168 -0.15 23.53 -19.27
C TRP A 168 0.03 24.22 -20.62
N LEU A 169 -0.78 23.88 -21.62
CA LEU A 169 -0.71 24.54 -22.93
C LEU A 169 -1.14 26.01 -22.85
N TRP A 170 -2.16 26.35 -22.04
CA TRP A 170 -2.54 27.74 -21.78
C TRP A 170 -1.43 28.54 -21.08
N GLN A 171 -0.59 27.87 -20.30
CA GLN A 171 0.56 28.46 -19.61
C GLN A 171 1.87 28.38 -20.42
N GLY A 172 1.79 27.99 -21.70
CA GLY A 172 2.96 27.92 -22.59
C GLY A 172 3.94 26.79 -22.27
N ALA A 173 3.54 25.81 -21.46
CA ALA A 173 4.32 24.61 -21.15
C ALA A 173 3.85 23.42 -22.01
N ASP A 174 4.78 22.57 -22.41
CA ASP A 174 4.44 21.27 -22.99
C ASP A 174 3.86 20.36 -21.88
N PRO A 175 2.67 19.76 -22.06
CA PRO A 175 2.05 18.95 -21.01
C PRO A 175 2.83 17.67 -20.67
N VAL A 176 3.56 17.08 -21.61
CA VAL A 176 4.37 15.88 -21.34
C VAL A 176 5.61 16.26 -20.52
N ASP A 177 6.26 17.38 -20.83
CA ASP A 177 7.37 17.89 -20.03
C ASP A 177 6.92 18.35 -18.63
N ALA A 178 5.73 18.95 -18.52
CA ALA A 178 5.10 19.22 -17.24
C ALA A 178 4.85 17.93 -16.46
N ALA A 179 4.32 16.87 -17.10
CA ALA A 179 4.13 15.57 -16.49
C ALA A 179 5.45 14.98 -15.96
N LYS A 180 6.56 15.06 -16.73
CA LYS A 180 7.89 14.61 -16.26
C LYS A 180 8.35 15.35 -15.00
N LYS A 181 7.98 16.63 -14.87
CA LYS A 181 8.45 17.48 -13.78
C LYS A 181 7.58 17.36 -12.53
N VAL A 182 6.27 17.36 -12.67
CA VAL A 182 5.31 17.42 -11.56
C VAL A 182 4.33 16.25 -11.49
N GLY A 183 4.27 15.39 -12.50
CA GLY A 183 3.39 14.22 -12.54
C GLY A 183 3.60 13.25 -11.38
N LYS A 184 4.81 13.30 -10.82
CA LYS A 184 5.24 12.55 -9.65
C LYS A 184 4.48 12.94 -8.35
N PHE A 185 3.87 14.12 -8.32
CA PHE A 185 3.04 14.59 -7.20
C PHE A 185 1.54 14.36 -7.44
N THR A 186 1.15 13.89 -8.63
CA THR A 186 -0.23 13.81 -9.06
C THR A 186 -1.00 12.72 -8.31
N THR A 187 -2.15 13.11 -7.76
CA THR A 187 -3.09 12.22 -7.08
C THR A 187 -4.40 12.08 -7.85
N ILE A 188 -4.71 13.01 -8.76
CA ILE A 188 -5.86 12.99 -9.68
C ILE A 188 -5.41 13.52 -11.03
N PHE A 189 -5.85 12.90 -12.12
CA PHE A 189 -5.54 13.34 -13.48
C PHE A 189 -6.78 13.91 -14.17
N HIS A 190 -6.76 15.19 -14.53
CA HIS A 190 -7.82 15.86 -15.28
C HIS A 190 -7.47 15.88 -16.76
N LEU A 191 -8.30 15.21 -17.55
CA LEU A 191 -8.05 14.90 -18.93
C LEU A 191 -8.86 15.82 -19.85
N LYS A 192 -8.14 16.56 -20.70
CA LYS A 192 -8.66 17.32 -21.83
C LYS A 192 -7.61 17.42 -22.93
N ASP A 193 -8.02 17.38 -24.18
CA ASP A 193 -7.14 17.69 -25.32
C ASP A 193 -7.37 19.12 -25.78
N VAL A 194 -6.35 19.72 -26.38
CA VAL A 194 -6.35 21.13 -26.74
C VAL A 194 -5.69 21.29 -28.10
N SER A 195 -6.35 22.05 -28.97
CA SER A 195 -5.82 22.44 -30.27
C SER A 195 -5.29 23.87 -30.24
N LYS A 196 -4.23 24.10 -31.00
CA LYS A 196 -3.67 25.44 -31.26
C LYS A 196 -4.21 26.06 -32.56
N LYS A 197 -5.00 25.30 -33.34
CA LYS A 197 -5.53 25.77 -34.63
C LYS A 197 -6.56 26.87 -34.36
N ASN A 198 -6.31 28.09 -34.82
CA ASN A 198 -7.19 29.25 -34.58
C ASN A 198 -7.30 29.68 -33.10
N GLY A 199 -6.21 29.52 -32.34
CA GLY A 199 -6.18 29.84 -30.90
C GLY A 199 -6.40 28.61 -30.03
N LEU A 200 -6.13 28.75 -28.73
CA LEU A 200 -6.25 27.65 -27.77
C LEU A 200 -7.72 27.37 -27.44
N HIS A 201 -8.17 26.17 -27.77
CA HIS A 201 -9.50 25.68 -27.44
C HIS A 201 -9.47 24.17 -27.17
N THR A 202 -10.41 23.68 -26.37
CA THR A 202 -10.57 22.25 -26.07
C THR A 202 -11.09 21.49 -27.29
N GLU A 203 -10.57 20.28 -27.51
CA GLU A 203 -10.98 19.34 -28.54
C GLU A 203 -11.22 17.94 -27.94
N LEU A 204 -11.84 17.05 -28.72
CA LEU A 204 -11.94 15.63 -28.35
C LEU A 204 -10.54 14.98 -28.29
N LEU A 205 -10.39 13.91 -27.51
CA LEU A 205 -9.10 13.24 -27.32
C LEU A 205 -8.55 12.69 -28.64
N GLY A 206 -7.31 13.04 -28.96
CA GLY A 206 -6.64 12.64 -30.19
C GLY A 206 -6.97 13.51 -31.39
N GLU A 207 -7.82 14.53 -31.24
CA GLU A 207 -8.09 15.55 -32.26
C GLU A 207 -7.30 16.84 -32.00
N GLY A 208 -6.82 17.03 -30.76
CA GLY A 208 -5.97 18.14 -30.38
C GLY A 208 -4.48 17.89 -30.62
N THR A 209 -3.64 18.59 -29.85
CA THR A 209 -2.17 18.58 -30.00
C THR A 209 -1.45 17.94 -28.83
N ILE A 210 -2.18 17.51 -27.79
CA ILE A 210 -1.56 16.95 -26.59
C ILE A 210 -1.38 15.43 -26.73
N ASP A 211 -0.16 14.94 -26.49
CA ASP A 211 0.08 13.52 -26.24
C ASP A 211 -0.36 13.14 -24.82
N TRP A 212 -1.68 13.08 -24.64
CA TRP A 212 -2.31 12.86 -23.35
C TRP A 212 -2.03 11.45 -22.80
N VAL A 213 -1.78 10.48 -23.68
CA VAL A 213 -1.43 9.10 -23.30
C VAL A 213 -0.08 9.06 -22.62
N SER A 214 0.94 9.68 -23.22
CA SER A 214 2.27 9.78 -22.61
C SER A 214 2.23 10.54 -21.28
N ALA A 215 1.52 11.67 -21.23
CA ALA A 215 1.37 12.44 -19.99
C ALA A 215 0.70 11.62 -18.87
N LEU A 216 -0.38 10.90 -19.18
CA LEU A 216 -1.06 10.02 -18.23
C LEU A 216 -0.14 8.90 -17.73
N HIS A 217 0.65 8.28 -18.61
CA HIS A 217 1.61 7.23 -18.22
C HIS A 217 2.69 7.75 -17.26
N ILE A 218 3.13 9.00 -17.43
CA ILE A 218 4.12 9.61 -16.56
C ILE A 218 3.53 9.97 -15.18
N CYS A 219 2.30 10.48 -15.12
CA CYS A 219 1.63 10.89 -13.88
C CYS A 219 1.17 9.73 -12.97
N THR A 220 1.67 8.51 -13.19
CA THR A 220 1.48 7.27 -12.42
C THR A 220 0.19 6.47 -12.62
N ILE A 221 0.30 5.17 -12.33
CA ILE A 221 -0.74 4.13 -12.45
C ILE A 221 -1.58 4.11 -11.18
N GLY A 222 -2.91 3.97 -11.32
CA GLY A 222 -3.82 3.71 -10.19
C GLY A 222 -4.47 4.96 -9.59
N ILE A 223 -4.17 6.16 -10.10
CA ILE A 223 -4.87 7.38 -9.71
C ILE A 223 -6.21 7.54 -10.49
N PRO A 224 -7.20 8.26 -9.93
CA PRO A 224 -8.43 8.61 -10.64
C PRO A 224 -8.16 9.48 -11.87
N VAL A 225 -8.84 9.17 -12.97
CA VAL A 225 -8.81 9.95 -14.22
C VAL A 225 -10.19 10.58 -14.43
N VAL A 226 -10.24 11.89 -14.58
CA VAL A 226 -11.47 12.66 -14.76
C VAL A 226 -11.50 13.23 -16.18
N ILE A 227 -12.52 12.92 -16.97
CA ILE A 227 -12.75 13.62 -18.24
C ILE A 227 -13.36 14.98 -17.91
N GLU A 228 -12.67 16.08 -18.26
CA GLU A 228 -13.02 17.44 -17.83
C GLU A 228 -13.02 18.45 -18.99
N TYR A 229 -13.94 18.29 -19.94
CA TYR A 229 -14.21 19.29 -20.99
C TYR A 229 -15.61 19.08 -21.61
N PRO A 230 -16.23 20.11 -22.20
CA PRO A 230 -17.57 19.99 -22.80
C PRO A 230 -17.60 18.98 -23.96
N ILE A 231 -18.64 18.14 -24.03
CA ILE A 231 -18.84 17.18 -25.12
C ILE A 231 -20.27 17.28 -25.64
N GLU A 232 -20.44 17.50 -26.94
CA GLU A 232 -21.72 17.90 -27.53
C GLU A 232 -22.80 16.81 -27.53
N SER A 233 -22.42 15.53 -27.44
CA SER A 233 -23.38 14.42 -27.49
C SER A 233 -22.95 13.21 -26.66
N LEU A 234 -23.93 12.45 -26.17
CA LEU A 234 -23.68 11.17 -25.49
C LEU A 234 -22.94 10.16 -26.38
N ALA A 235 -23.14 10.22 -27.70
CA ALA A 235 -22.45 9.36 -28.64
C ALA A 235 -20.95 9.68 -28.71
N ALA A 236 -20.58 10.96 -28.72
CA ALA A 236 -19.18 11.39 -28.63
C ALA A 236 -18.59 11.01 -27.26
N LEU A 237 -19.29 11.29 -26.17
CA LEU A 237 -18.84 10.95 -24.82
C LEU A 237 -18.57 9.45 -24.65
N LYS A 238 -19.42 8.57 -25.21
CA LYS A 238 -19.17 7.12 -25.21
C LYS A 238 -17.86 6.76 -25.91
N LYS A 239 -17.52 7.43 -27.02
CA LYS A 239 -16.24 7.20 -27.73
C LYS A 239 -15.05 7.66 -26.89
N GLU A 240 -15.15 8.82 -26.26
CA GLU A 240 -14.09 9.34 -25.37
C GLU A 240 -13.84 8.40 -24.19
N ILE A 241 -14.92 7.91 -23.56
CA ILE A 241 -14.84 6.91 -22.49
C ILE A 241 -14.14 5.64 -22.96
N VAL A 242 -14.43 5.16 -24.17
CA VAL A 242 -13.76 3.99 -24.75
C VAL A 242 -12.27 4.28 -24.94
N LYS A 243 -11.88 5.41 -25.53
CA LYS A 243 -10.46 5.78 -25.71
C LYS A 243 -9.70 5.77 -24.37
N VAL A 244 -10.28 6.39 -23.34
CA VAL A 244 -9.65 6.45 -22.02
C VAL A 244 -9.58 5.06 -21.39
N ARG A 245 -10.68 4.29 -21.44
CA ARG A 245 -10.69 2.91 -20.94
C ARG A 245 -9.66 2.07 -21.66
N ASP A 246 -9.57 2.13 -22.97
CA ASP A 246 -8.60 1.38 -23.77
C ASP A 246 -7.18 1.68 -23.32
N VAL A 247 -6.83 2.93 -22.98
CA VAL A 247 -5.51 3.22 -22.39
C VAL A 247 -5.38 2.65 -20.98
N LEU A 248 -6.41 2.81 -20.13
CA LEU A 248 -6.43 2.26 -18.77
C LEU A 248 -6.47 0.70 -18.75
N THR A 249 -6.91 0.05 -19.83
CA THR A 249 -7.08 -1.40 -19.94
C THR A 249 -6.08 -2.07 -20.88
N ASN A 250 -5.56 -1.42 -21.93
CA ASN A 250 -4.47 -1.96 -22.78
C ASN A 250 -3.10 -1.81 -22.11
N GLN A 251 -3.03 -1.10 -20.97
CA GLN A 251 -2.02 -1.39 -19.95
C GLN A 251 -2.13 -2.81 -19.34
N LYS A 252 -3.16 -3.60 -19.69
CA LYS A 252 -3.33 -5.02 -19.34
C LYS A 252 -2.97 -6.00 -20.46
N GLU A 253 -2.24 -5.65 -21.52
CA GLU A 253 -1.54 -6.69 -22.29
C GLU A 253 -0.26 -7.07 -21.51
N GLY A 254 -0.20 -8.09 -20.65
CA GLY A 254 -1.15 -9.15 -20.31
C GLY A 254 -1.82 -8.97 -18.95
N ALA A 255 -2.97 -9.63 -18.75
CA ALA A 255 -3.65 -9.70 -17.47
C ALA A 255 -2.62 -10.17 -16.43
N ARG A 256 -2.16 -9.24 -15.60
CA ARG A 256 -1.21 -9.53 -14.55
C ARG A 256 -1.87 -10.54 -13.62
N VAL A 257 -1.42 -11.78 -13.70
CA VAL A 257 -1.95 -12.86 -12.87
C VAL A 257 -1.46 -12.59 -11.45
N MET A 258 -2.40 -12.30 -10.55
CA MET A 258 -2.10 -12.13 -9.14
C MET A 258 -1.38 -13.39 -8.61
N GLY A 259 -0.39 -13.19 -7.76
CA GLY A 259 0.27 -14.29 -7.07
C GLY A 259 -0.73 -15.15 -6.28
N GLU A 260 -0.47 -16.46 -6.19
CA GLU A 260 -1.20 -17.34 -5.26
C GLU A 260 -1.07 -16.83 -3.82
N VAL A 261 0.04 -16.17 -3.51
CA VAL A 261 0.31 -15.48 -2.25
C VAL A 261 0.33 -13.97 -2.46
N ILE A 262 -0.37 -13.24 -1.61
CA ILE A 262 -0.24 -11.79 -1.48
C ILE A 262 0.39 -11.48 -0.12
N THR A 263 1.30 -10.50 -0.08
CA THR A 263 1.80 -9.96 1.18
C THR A 263 1.98 -8.43 1.08
N ILE A 264 2.07 -7.75 2.22
CA ILE A 264 2.27 -6.30 2.30
C ILE A 264 3.39 -5.99 3.28
N GLY A 265 4.38 -5.22 2.84
CA GLY A 265 5.57 -4.99 3.66
C GLY A 265 6.37 -3.77 3.25
N GLU A 266 7.43 -3.51 4.01
CA GLU A 266 8.41 -2.47 3.70
C GLU A 266 9.73 -3.13 3.26
N PRO A 267 10.01 -3.19 1.94
CA PRO A 267 11.32 -3.55 1.46
C PRO A 267 12.30 -2.42 1.79
N MET A 268 13.46 -2.78 2.31
CA MET A 268 14.49 -1.82 2.70
C MET A 268 15.85 -2.24 2.18
N ILE A 269 16.74 -1.26 2.02
CA ILE A 269 18.16 -1.55 1.87
C ILE A 269 18.76 -1.85 3.24
N MET A 270 19.61 -2.87 3.31
CA MET A 270 20.39 -3.18 4.50
C MET A 270 21.87 -3.03 4.19
N PHE A 271 22.57 -2.18 4.93
CA PHE A 271 24.01 -2.04 4.88
C PHE A 271 24.62 -2.83 6.04
N VAL A 272 25.25 -3.95 5.73
CA VAL A 272 25.93 -4.79 6.73
C VAL A 272 27.40 -4.38 6.80
N ALA A 273 27.90 -4.11 8.00
CA ALA A 273 29.28 -3.73 8.23
C ALA A 273 30.24 -4.83 7.74
N ASP A 274 31.28 -4.47 6.99
CA ASP A 274 32.27 -5.44 6.50
C ASP A 274 33.24 -5.86 7.61
N THR A 275 33.49 -4.94 8.55
CA THR A 275 34.37 -5.10 9.71
C THR A 275 33.59 -5.13 11.02
N LYS A 276 34.17 -5.79 12.04
CA LYS A 276 33.62 -5.79 13.40
C LYS A 276 33.85 -4.43 14.08
N GLY A 277 32.97 -4.07 15.02
CA GLY A 277 33.07 -2.86 15.83
C GLY A 277 31.76 -2.09 15.89
N GLU A 278 31.78 -0.95 16.58
CA GLU A 278 30.64 -0.02 16.66
C GLU A 278 30.39 0.63 15.29
N LEU A 279 29.12 0.83 14.93
CA LEU A 279 28.73 1.33 13.59
C LEU A 279 29.37 2.68 13.22
N LYS A 280 29.67 3.54 14.20
CA LYS A 280 30.34 4.84 13.97
C LYS A 280 31.78 4.73 13.49
N ASP A 281 32.44 3.59 13.72
CA ASP A 281 33.84 3.36 13.36
C ASP A 281 33.98 2.52 12.06
N VAL A 282 32.87 2.01 11.53
CA VAL A 282 32.82 1.21 10.29
C VAL A 282 32.88 2.12 9.06
N GLN A 283 33.81 1.83 8.15
CA GLN A 283 34.02 2.60 6.91
C GLN A 283 33.37 1.97 5.67
N HIS A 284 33.19 0.65 5.67
CA HIS A 284 32.70 -0.10 4.52
C HIS A 284 31.51 -0.98 4.90
N PHE A 285 30.50 -0.94 4.03
CA PHE A 285 29.29 -1.71 4.18
C PHE A 285 28.97 -2.42 2.87
N THR A 286 28.60 -3.70 2.99
CA THR A 286 28.01 -4.44 1.88
C THR A 286 26.50 -4.24 1.88
N ARG A 287 25.95 -3.95 0.70
CA ARG A 287 24.52 -3.70 0.49
C ARG A 287 23.76 -5.01 0.24
N TYR A 288 22.72 -5.22 1.03
CA TYR A 288 21.73 -6.30 0.91
C TYR A 288 20.31 -5.72 0.87
N ILE A 289 19.31 -6.59 0.70
CA ILE A 289 17.90 -6.25 0.83
C ILE A 289 17.35 -6.91 2.09
N ALA A 290 16.55 -6.15 2.83
CA ALA A 290 15.81 -6.58 3.99
C ALA A 290 14.32 -6.34 3.81
N GLY A 291 13.53 -6.87 4.74
CA GLY A 291 12.08 -6.82 4.75
C GLY A 291 11.52 -8.21 4.94
N ALA A 292 10.78 -8.44 6.02
CA ALA A 292 10.27 -9.77 6.36
C ALA A 292 9.41 -10.34 5.24
N GLU A 293 8.54 -9.51 4.67
CA GLU A 293 7.67 -9.89 3.56
C GLU A 293 8.42 -10.07 2.24
N VAL A 294 9.58 -9.41 2.07
CA VAL A 294 10.48 -9.66 0.94
C VAL A 294 11.10 -11.05 1.07
N ASN A 295 11.61 -11.39 2.26
CA ASN A 295 12.18 -12.71 2.52
C ASN A 295 11.14 -13.82 2.26
N VAL A 296 9.91 -13.63 2.74
CA VAL A 296 8.81 -14.57 2.44
C VAL A 296 8.56 -14.66 0.93
N SER A 297 8.49 -13.52 0.22
CA SER A 297 8.25 -13.49 -1.22
C SER A 297 9.34 -14.22 -2.01
N VAL A 298 10.62 -14.01 -1.66
CA VAL A 298 11.75 -14.72 -2.27
C VAL A 298 11.62 -16.23 -2.07
N GLY A 299 11.35 -16.68 -0.84
CA GLY A 299 11.22 -18.10 -0.55
C GLY A 299 10.04 -18.77 -1.27
N VAL A 300 8.88 -18.11 -1.30
CA VAL A 300 7.69 -18.59 -2.03
C VAL A 300 7.98 -18.73 -3.53
N SER A 301 8.61 -17.71 -4.13
CA SER A 301 9.00 -17.72 -5.55
C SER A 301 10.01 -18.84 -5.87
N ARG A 302 11.05 -19.00 -5.04
CA ARG A 302 12.07 -20.06 -5.22
C ARG A 302 11.50 -21.47 -5.11
N LEU A 303 10.43 -21.64 -4.33
CA LEU A 303 9.64 -22.88 -4.27
C LEU A 303 8.56 -23.00 -5.37
N LYS A 304 8.62 -22.15 -6.40
CA LYS A 304 7.80 -22.19 -7.62
C LYS A 304 6.31 -21.92 -7.41
N HIS A 305 5.97 -21.14 -6.38
CA HIS A 305 4.65 -20.53 -6.23
C HIS A 305 4.71 -19.06 -6.65
N SER A 306 3.61 -18.51 -7.14
CA SER A 306 3.55 -17.08 -7.50
C SER A 306 3.22 -16.22 -6.28
N VAL A 307 3.86 -15.04 -6.20
CA VAL A 307 3.70 -14.11 -5.09
C VAL A 307 3.69 -12.67 -5.57
N SER A 308 2.77 -11.86 -5.02
CA SER A 308 2.68 -10.43 -5.26
C SER A 308 2.92 -9.66 -3.97
N LEU A 309 3.85 -8.70 -4.01
CA LEU A 309 4.18 -7.83 -2.89
C LEU A 309 3.48 -6.48 -3.06
N ILE A 310 2.63 -6.12 -2.11
CA ILE A 310 2.09 -4.78 -1.95
C ILE A 310 3.11 -3.94 -1.19
N SER A 311 3.55 -2.83 -1.79
CA SER A 311 4.46 -1.91 -1.12
C SER A 311 4.51 -0.53 -1.77
N GLN A 312 5.31 0.35 -1.19
CA GLN A 312 5.66 1.65 -1.75
C GLN A 312 7.13 1.94 -1.47
N VAL A 313 7.88 2.30 -2.52
CA VAL A 313 9.31 2.68 -2.45
C VAL A 313 9.49 4.12 -2.89
N GLY A 314 10.61 4.76 -2.52
CA GLY A 314 10.93 6.11 -2.97
C GLY A 314 11.35 6.14 -4.45
N ASP A 315 11.17 7.28 -5.11
CA ASP A 315 11.81 7.59 -6.39
C ASP A 315 13.28 7.96 -6.17
N ASP A 316 14.05 6.93 -5.78
CA ASP A 316 15.45 7.03 -5.44
C ASP A 316 16.20 5.78 -5.90
N PRO A 317 17.55 5.79 -5.90
CA PRO A 317 18.34 4.64 -6.34
C PRO A 317 18.08 3.36 -5.53
N PHE A 318 17.60 3.47 -4.29
CA PHE A 318 17.26 2.32 -3.45
C PHE A 318 15.93 1.69 -3.88
N GLY A 319 14.91 2.49 -4.14
CA GLY A 319 13.63 2.02 -4.67
C GLY A 319 13.78 1.39 -6.05
N ALA A 320 14.58 1.99 -6.93
CA ALA A 320 14.93 1.41 -8.22
C ALA A 320 15.63 0.05 -8.07
N TYR A 321 16.60 -0.06 -7.15
CA TYR A 321 17.30 -1.32 -6.89
C TYR A 321 16.39 -2.41 -6.33
N ILE A 322 15.51 -2.07 -5.38
CA ILE A 322 14.54 -3.02 -4.80
C ILE A 322 13.65 -3.60 -5.89
N ARG A 323 13.09 -2.75 -6.77
CA ARG A 323 12.24 -3.21 -7.87
C ARG A 323 12.98 -4.15 -8.81
N LEU A 324 14.23 -3.81 -9.19
CA LEU A 324 15.06 -4.68 -10.03
C LEU A 324 15.35 -6.03 -9.37
N PHE A 325 15.61 -6.05 -8.06
CA PHE A 325 15.83 -7.28 -7.33
C PHE A 325 14.58 -8.16 -7.28
N LEU A 326 13.42 -7.58 -6.98
CA LEU A 326 12.15 -8.31 -6.91
C LEU A 326 11.82 -8.95 -8.27
N ASP A 327 11.97 -8.20 -9.37
CA ASP A 327 11.80 -8.72 -10.73
C ASP A 327 12.75 -9.89 -11.02
N LYS A 328 14.03 -9.78 -10.60
CA LYS A 328 15.03 -10.84 -10.78
C LYS A 328 14.68 -12.11 -9.99
N GLU A 329 14.08 -11.97 -8.82
CA GLU A 329 13.60 -13.10 -8.00
C GLU A 329 12.23 -13.63 -8.49
N GLY A 330 11.69 -13.12 -9.60
CA GLY A 330 10.40 -13.54 -10.14
C GLY A 330 9.20 -13.14 -9.28
N ILE A 331 9.38 -12.12 -8.43
CA ILE A 331 8.34 -11.56 -7.58
C ILE A 331 7.64 -10.47 -8.35
N ASP A 332 6.31 -10.49 -8.30
CA ASP A 332 5.49 -9.59 -9.08
C ASP A 332 5.46 -8.16 -8.48
N THR A 333 6.09 -7.19 -9.18
CA THR A 333 6.38 -5.83 -8.69
C THR A 333 5.33 -4.77 -9.01
N GLY A 334 4.32 -5.05 -9.81
CA GLY A 334 3.33 -4.01 -10.18
C GLY A 334 2.42 -3.51 -9.03
N LEU A 335 2.50 -4.08 -7.82
CA LEU A 335 1.84 -3.56 -6.60
C LEU A 335 2.85 -2.83 -5.70
N VAL A 336 4.09 -2.67 -6.17
CA VAL A 336 5.13 -1.84 -5.56
C VAL A 336 5.09 -0.47 -6.23
N SER A 337 4.31 0.43 -5.64
CA SER A 337 4.19 1.81 -6.12
C SER A 337 5.46 2.62 -5.83
N VAL A 338 5.67 3.70 -6.58
CA VAL A 338 6.79 4.63 -6.37
C VAL A 338 6.23 5.92 -5.78
N ASN A 339 6.84 6.40 -4.71
CA ASN A 339 6.52 7.64 -4.04
C ASN A 339 7.64 8.65 -4.24
N ASN A 340 7.29 9.84 -4.71
CA ASN A 340 8.25 10.85 -5.09
C ASN A 340 8.55 11.87 -4.00
N CYS A 341 7.92 11.69 -2.84
CA CYS A 341 8.04 12.58 -1.68
C CYS A 341 8.76 11.99 -0.50
N TYR A 342 8.68 10.67 -0.35
CA TYR A 342 9.25 10.00 0.80
C TYR A 342 10.32 9.01 0.33
N PRO A 343 11.45 8.93 1.04
CA PRO A 343 12.55 8.07 0.64
C PRO A 343 12.21 6.60 0.90
N THR A 344 12.90 5.72 0.19
CA THR A 344 13.00 4.31 0.53
C THR A 344 13.71 4.15 1.88
N GLY A 345 13.15 3.35 2.78
CA GLY A 345 13.75 3.05 4.08
C GLY A 345 15.03 2.21 3.94
N PHE A 346 15.98 2.40 4.86
CA PHE A 346 17.17 1.56 4.96
C PHE A 346 17.58 1.30 6.41
N GLN A 347 18.49 0.35 6.62
CA GLN A 347 19.05 0.03 7.93
C GLN A 347 20.56 -0.22 7.85
N LEU A 348 21.26 0.08 8.94
CA LEU A 348 22.65 -0.32 9.17
C LEU A 348 22.67 -1.50 10.13
N LYS A 349 23.48 -2.52 9.85
CA LYS A 349 23.65 -3.72 10.69
C LYS A 349 25.12 -3.90 11.02
N SER A 350 25.46 -3.94 12.30
CA SER A 350 26.82 -4.22 12.76
C SER A 350 27.20 -5.69 12.51
N LYS A 351 28.50 -5.96 12.48
CA LYS A 351 29.04 -7.32 12.37
C LYS A 351 29.65 -7.74 13.70
N THR A 352 29.08 -8.76 14.31
CA THR A 352 29.44 -9.27 15.64
C THR A 352 29.75 -10.78 15.54
N GLU A 353 30.50 -11.33 16.49
CA GLU A 353 30.76 -12.79 16.57
C GLU A 353 30.07 -13.50 17.73
N VAL A 354 29.62 -12.76 18.74
CA VAL A 354 29.17 -13.34 20.02
C VAL A 354 27.84 -12.74 20.51
N GLU A 355 27.50 -11.54 20.06
CA GLU A 355 26.30 -10.80 20.48
C GLU A 355 25.34 -10.61 19.31
N ASP A 356 24.06 -10.38 19.60
CA ASP A 356 23.10 -9.99 18.57
C ASP A 356 23.56 -8.69 17.88
N PRO A 357 23.54 -8.62 16.54
CA PRO A 357 24.02 -7.45 15.84
C PRO A 357 23.16 -6.23 16.15
N GLU A 358 23.80 -5.10 16.48
CA GLU A 358 23.14 -3.80 16.51
C GLU A 358 22.54 -3.49 15.12
N VAL A 359 21.25 -3.16 15.08
CA VAL A 359 20.55 -2.71 13.88
C VAL A 359 19.97 -1.32 14.11
N VAL A 360 20.36 -0.36 13.27
CA VAL A 360 19.88 1.03 13.30
C VAL A 360 19.02 1.29 12.07
N TYR A 361 17.79 1.78 12.28
CA TYR A 361 16.81 1.97 11.22
C TYR A 361 16.68 3.43 10.81
N PHE A 362 16.67 3.67 9.50
CA PHE A 362 16.37 4.95 8.86
C PHE A 362 15.12 4.78 7.97
N ARG A 363 13.98 4.60 8.64
CA ARG A 363 12.68 4.30 8.00
C ARG A 363 11.52 5.19 8.46
N LYS A 364 11.76 6.13 9.37
CA LYS A 364 10.70 7.05 9.84
C LYS A 364 10.26 7.94 8.68
N GLY A 365 8.98 7.90 8.33
CA GLY A 365 8.44 8.66 7.21
C GLY A 365 8.91 8.15 5.84
N SER A 366 9.27 6.86 5.74
CA SER A 366 9.59 6.21 4.47
C SER A 366 8.36 6.13 3.56
N ALA A 367 8.60 5.90 2.26
CA ALA A 367 7.58 5.67 1.26
C ALA A 367 6.56 4.59 1.69
N ALA A 368 7.01 3.44 2.19
CA ALA A 368 6.13 2.36 2.64
C ALA A 368 5.23 2.76 3.81
N SER A 369 5.69 3.65 4.69
CA SER A 369 4.91 4.14 5.84
C SER A 369 3.73 5.04 5.46
N ARG A 370 3.62 5.44 4.19
CA ARG A 370 2.56 6.30 3.63
C ARG A 370 1.47 5.55 2.88
N LEU A 371 1.60 4.24 2.75
CA LEU A 371 0.62 3.40 2.10
C LEU A 371 -0.63 3.33 2.99
N ASP A 372 -1.79 3.63 2.41
CA ASP A 372 -3.07 3.73 3.11
C ASP A 372 -4.14 2.77 2.55
N LYS A 373 -5.36 2.84 3.11
CA LYS A 373 -6.49 1.98 2.70
C LYS A 373 -6.88 2.11 1.22
N ARG A 374 -6.67 3.27 0.57
CA ARG A 374 -7.07 3.50 -0.83
C ARG A 374 -6.22 2.70 -1.80
N ALA A 375 -4.94 2.52 -1.45
CA ALA A 375 -4.05 1.65 -2.21
C ALA A 375 -4.54 0.19 -2.21
N ILE A 376 -5.33 -0.20 -1.21
CA ILE A 376 -5.88 -1.56 -1.05
C ILE A 376 -7.21 -1.74 -1.80
N ASP A 377 -8.08 -0.73 -1.80
CA ASP A 377 -9.43 -0.80 -2.40
C ASP A 377 -9.43 -1.17 -3.90
N ASN A 378 -8.34 -0.84 -4.59
CA ASN A 378 -8.19 -1.00 -6.02
C ASN A 378 -7.48 -2.30 -6.45
N ILE A 379 -7.08 -3.14 -5.49
CA ILE A 379 -6.37 -4.39 -5.75
C ILE A 379 -7.38 -5.47 -6.17
N ASP A 380 -7.07 -6.14 -7.27
CA ASP A 380 -7.80 -7.32 -7.72
C ASP A 380 -7.22 -8.57 -7.04
N PHE A 381 -8.03 -9.26 -6.24
CA PHE A 381 -7.62 -10.47 -5.52
C PHE A 381 -7.87 -11.75 -6.33
N SER A 382 -8.31 -11.64 -7.59
CA SER A 382 -8.61 -12.79 -8.45
C SER A 382 -7.41 -13.73 -8.58
N GLY A 383 -7.59 -14.99 -8.21
CA GLY A 383 -6.55 -16.03 -8.28
C GLY A 383 -5.66 -16.15 -7.04
N ALA A 384 -5.70 -15.17 -6.13
CA ALA A 384 -4.98 -15.26 -4.86
C ALA A 384 -5.64 -16.26 -3.91
N LYS A 385 -4.82 -17.00 -3.17
CA LYS A 385 -5.25 -18.06 -2.25
C LYS A 385 -4.91 -17.73 -0.80
N ILE A 386 -3.75 -17.12 -0.58
CA ILE A 386 -3.22 -16.82 0.75
C ILE A 386 -2.84 -15.34 0.84
N LEU A 387 -3.29 -14.67 1.91
CA LEU A 387 -2.73 -13.41 2.36
C LEU A 387 -1.77 -13.68 3.52
N HIS A 388 -0.52 -13.25 3.40
CA HIS A 388 0.47 -13.30 4.48
C HIS A 388 0.78 -11.90 5.02
N LEU A 389 0.71 -11.76 6.33
CA LEU A 389 0.91 -10.50 7.04
C LEU A 389 1.92 -10.68 8.18
N THR A 390 2.65 -9.62 8.50
CA THR A 390 3.43 -9.54 9.74
C THR A 390 2.98 -8.39 10.65
N GLY A 391 3.50 -8.36 11.88
CA GLY A 391 3.33 -7.23 12.79
C GLY A 391 4.18 -5.99 12.48
N ILE A 392 5.06 -6.03 11.46
CA ILE A 392 6.00 -4.93 11.16
C ILE A 392 5.33 -3.81 10.38
N PHE A 393 4.75 -4.11 9.21
CA PHE A 393 4.07 -3.13 8.38
C PHE A 393 2.97 -2.32 9.10
N PRO A 394 2.03 -2.94 9.86
CA PRO A 394 1.01 -2.20 10.62
C PRO A 394 1.59 -1.34 11.77
N ALA A 395 2.87 -1.46 12.09
CA ALA A 395 3.53 -0.66 13.13
C ALA A 395 4.19 0.62 12.57
N LEU A 396 4.26 0.81 11.25
CA LEU A 396 4.97 1.94 10.64
C LEU A 396 4.26 3.27 10.83
N SER A 397 2.93 3.29 10.74
CA SER A 397 2.10 4.48 10.93
C SER A 397 0.66 4.11 11.30
N ALA A 398 -0.19 5.12 11.56
CA ALA A 398 -1.62 4.87 11.76
C ALA A 398 -2.28 4.45 10.44
N GLU A 399 -1.80 4.99 9.33
CA GLU A 399 -2.24 4.73 7.96
C GLU A 399 -1.94 3.28 7.57
N THR A 400 -0.73 2.77 7.85
CA THR A 400 -0.39 1.38 7.53
C THR A 400 -1.18 0.39 8.39
N PHE A 401 -1.46 0.72 9.65
CA PHE A 401 -2.35 -0.10 10.49
C PHE A 401 -3.75 -0.22 9.88
N ASN A 402 -4.34 0.91 9.46
CA ASN A 402 -5.65 0.94 8.81
C ASN A 402 -5.65 0.25 7.43
N ALA A 403 -4.55 0.37 6.68
CA ALA A 403 -4.36 -0.34 5.41
C ALA A 403 -4.33 -1.86 5.64
N THR A 404 -3.65 -2.34 6.69
CA THR A 404 -3.64 -3.76 7.07
C THR A 404 -5.03 -4.26 7.45
N LEU A 405 -5.80 -3.50 8.25
CA LEU A 405 -7.19 -3.85 8.55
C LEU A 405 -8.04 -3.95 7.28
N ARG A 406 -7.93 -2.97 6.38
CA ARG A 406 -8.65 -2.98 5.11
C ARG A 406 -8.25 -4.18 4.23
N LEU A 407 -6.97 -4.53 4.22
CA LEU A 407 -6.46 -5.68 3.46
C LEU A 407 -7.01 -7.01 3.98
N ILE A 408 -7.14 -7.15 5.31
CA ILE A 408 -7.79 -8.31 5.93
C ILE A 408 -9.27 -8.40 5.53
N GLU A 409 -10.00 -7.28 5.53
CA GLU A 409 -11.39 -7.24 5.07
C GLU A 409 -11.50 -7.69 3.60
N LYS A 410 -10.70 -7.10 2.71
CA LYS A 410 -10.70 -7.45 1.27
C LYS A 410 -10.35 -8.93 1.05
N ALA A 411 -9.39 -9.48 1.80
CA ALA A 411 -9.03 -10.89 1.71
C ALA A 411 -10.20 -11.80 2.13
N ARG A 412 -10.95 -11.42 3.18
CA ARG A 412 -12.15 -12.16 3.61
C ARG A 412 -13.27 -12.08 2.58
N GLU A 413 -13.54 -10.90 2.02
CA GLU A 413 -14.51 -10.72 0.92
C GLU A 413 -14.21 -11.63 -0.28
N ASN A 414 -12.93 -11.96 -0.50
CA ASN A 414 -12.46 -12.80 -1.59
C ASN A 414 -12.11 -14.24 -1.18
N ASN A 415 -12.45 -14.65 0.06
CA ASN A 415 -12.23 -16.01 0.60
C ASN A 415 -10.76 -16.48 0.61
N LEU A 416 -9.80 -15.57 0.79
CA LEU A 416 -8.40 -15.94 0.99
C LEU A 416 -8.19 -16.50 2.40
N LEU A 417 -7.25 -17.45 2.53
CA LEU A 417 -6.71 -17.88 3.81
C LEU A 417 -5.73 -16.82 4.33
N ILE A 418 -5.92 -16.35 5.57
CA ILE A 418 -5.08 -15.28 6.12
C ILE A 418 -4.10 -15.84 7.15
N THR A 419 -2.80 -15.67 6.88
CA THR A 419 -1.70 -16.07 7.78
C THR A 419 -1.04 -14.83 8.40
N PHE A 420 -0.71 -14.89 9.69
CA PHE A 420 -0.15 -13.77 10.44
C PHE A 420 1.03 -14.19 11.30
N ASP A 421 2.20 -13.60 11.07
CA ASP A 421 3.37 -13.71 11.95
C ASP A 421 3.51 -12.43 12.80
N PRO A 422 3.36 -12.50 14.14
CA PRO A 422 3.49 -11.32 14.99
C PRO A 422 4.80 -10.53 14.81
N ASN A 423 5.91 -11.20 14.49
CA ASN A 423 7.24 -10.64 14.20
C ASN A 423 7.53 -9.31 14.92
N LEU A 424 7.63 -9.37 16.25
CA LEU A 424 7.55 -8.17 17.08
C LEU A 424 8.75 -7.23 16.86
N ARG A 425 8.46 -5.93 16.73
CA ARG A 425 9.45 -4.84 16.73
C ARG A 425 9.05 -3.76 17.73
N PRO A 426 9.32 -3.92 19.03
CA PRO A 426 8.87 -3.00 20.08
C PRO A 426 9.25 -1.53 19.84
N THR A 427 10.37 -1.27 19.16
CA THR A 427 10.86 0.07 18.82
C THR A 427 9.96 0.84 17.85
N LEU A 428 9.09 0.16 17.10
CA LEU A 428 8.10 0.79 16.22
C LEU A 428 6.83 1.22 16.97
N TRP A 429 6.65 0.76 18.21
CA TRP A 429 5.45 1.01 18.99
C TRP A 429 5.68 2.08 20.04
N LYS A 430 4.66 2.93 20.26
CA LYS A 430 4.68 3.96 21.31
C LYS A 430 4.96 3.36 22.70
N ASN A 431 4.36 2.21 22.98
CA ASN A 431 4.56 1.44 24.20
C ASN A 431 4.12 -0.02 24.01
N GLU A 432 4.50 -0.86 24.97
CA GLU A 432 4.23 -2.29 24.92
C GLU A 432 2.74 -2.65 25.01
N GLU A 433 1.93 -1.89 25.74
CA GLU A 433 0.48 -2.13 25.83
C GLU A 433 -0.21 -1.93 24.49
N THR A 434 0.11 -0.84 23.78
CA THR A 434 -0.41 -0.55 22.44
C THR A 434 0.00 -1.64 21.46
N MET A 435 1.26 -2.08 21.50
CA MET A 435 1.76 -3.19 20.68
C MET A 435 0.93 -4.46 20.92
N LYS A 436 0.77 -4.88 22.19
CA LYS A 436 0.01 -6.09 22.53
C LYS A 436 -1.42 -6.00 22.04
N ALA A 437 -2.10 -4.88 22.28
CA ALA A 437 -3.48 -4.68 21.87
C ALA A 437 -3.64 -4.77 20.35
N ARG A 438 -2.82 -4.03 19.59
CA ARG A 438 -2.92 -3.97 18.12
C ARG A 438 -2.49 -5.27 17.44
N ILE A 439 -1.42 -5.91 17.91
CA ILE A 439 -0.97 -7.19 17.35
C ILE A 439 -1.98 -8.31 17.64
N ASN A 440 -2.53 -8.38 18.86
CA ASN A 440 -3.56 -9.38 19.15
C ASN A 440 -4.88 -9.11 18.42
N GLN A 441 -5.23 -7.84 18.18
CA GLN A 441 -6.37 -7.48 17.32
C GLN A 441 -6.20 -8.05 15.92
N LEU A 442 -5.05 -7.82 15.27
CA LEU A 442 -4.77 -8.35 13.93
C LEU A 442 -4.75 -9.88 13.93
N ALA A 443 -4.09 -10.50 14.91
CA ALA A 443 -4.01 -11.96 15.02
C ALA A 443 -5.40 -12.62 15.13
N GLY A 444 -6.33 -12.02 15.90
CA GLY A 444 -7.71 -12.52 16.03
C GLY A 444 -8.55 -12.39 14.75
N LEU A 445 -8.12 -11.55 13.81
CA LEU A 445 -8.76 -11.42 12.49
C LEU A 445 -8.16 -12.36 11.42
N CYS A 446 -7.17 -13.20 11.76
CA CYS A 446 -6.48 -14.09 10.83
C CYS A 446 -6.81 -15.57 11.09
N ASP A 447 -6.67 -16.43 10.07
CA ASP A 447 -7.00 -17.86 10.17
C ASP A 447 -5.85 -18.69 10.78
N VAL A 448 -4.61 -18.35 10.44
CA VAL A 448 -3.40 -19.03 10.90
C VAL A 448 -2.46 -18.04 11.58
N VAL A 449 -2.11 -18.28 12.85
CA VAL A 449 -1.21 -17.41 13.61
C VAL A 449 0.11 -18.12 13.88
N LEU A 450 1.24 -17.46 13.59
CA LEU A 450 2.59 -18.02 13.60
C LEU A 450 3.49 -17.39 14.68
N PRO A 451 3.14 -17.39 15.98
CA PRO A 451 3.96 -16.72 16.99
C PRO A 451 5.23 -17.53 17.30
N GLY A 452 6.34 -16.85 17.62
CA GLY A 452 7.40 -17.46 18.42
C GLY A 452 6.92 -17.74 19.85
N PHE A 453 7.46 -18.75 20.53
CA PHE A 453 7.06 -19.06 21.91
C PHE A 453 7.21 -17.85 22.87
N ARG A 454 8.34 -17.12 22.77
CA ARG A 454 8.60 -15.92 23.57
C ARG A 454 7.66 -14.76 23.22
N GLU A 455 7.37 -14.58 21.93
CA GLU A 455 6.41 -13.58 21.45
C GLU A 455 5.01 -13.89 21.97
N GLY A 456 4.56 -15.15 21.83
CA GLY A 456 3.28 -15.62 22.35
C GLY A 456 3.15 -15.41 23.86
N LYS A 457 4.20 -15.71 24.64
CA LYS A 457 4.22 -15.42 26.08
C LYS A 457 4.11 -13.92 26.35
N ARG A 458 4.84 -13.08 25.62
CA ARG A 458 4.80 -11.62 25.78
C ARG A 458 3.43 -11.05 25.45
N LEU A 459 2.82 -11.48 24.34
CA LEU A 459 1.56 -10.99 23.81
C LEU A 459 0.35 -11.43 24.63
N THR A 460 0.37 -12.64 25.19
CA THR A 460 -0.81 -13.27 25.81
C THR A 460 -0.71 -13.40 27.32
N GLY A 461 0.50 -13.28 27.89
CA GLY A 461 0.78 -13.58 29.30
C GLY A 461 0.74 -15.07 29.65
N ARG A 462 0.54 -15.97 28.66
CA ARG A 462 0.47 -17.42 28.87
C ARG A 462 1.86 -18.05 28.85
N THR A 463 2.07 -19.07 29.68
CA THR A 463 3.41 -19.64 29.92
C THR A 463 3.69 -20.95 29.19
N THR A 464 2.69 -21.60 28.59
CA THR A 464 2.87 -22.87 27.86
C THR A 464 2.37 -22.72 26.42
N LYS A 465 2.92 -23.53 25.50
CA LYS A 465 2.56 -23.49 24.07
C LYS A 465 1.07 -23.80 23.85
N GLU A 466 0.52 -24.73 24.63
CA GLU A 466 -0.89 -25.11 24.58
C GLU A 466 -1.77 -23.92 24.97
N LYS A 467 -1.45 -23.23 26.08
CA LYS A 467 -2.23 -22.07 26.55
C LYS A 467 -2.11 -20.86 25.62
N ILE A 468 -0.95 -20.67 24.98
CA ILE A 468 -0.76 -19.64 23.94
C ILE A 468 -1.64 -19.98 22.73
N ALA A 469 -1.65 -21.24 22.29
CA ALA A 469 -2.49 -21.68 21.18
C ALA A 469 -3.99 -21.54 21.50
N ASP A 470 -4.42 -21.96 22.69
CA ASP A 470 -5.80 -21.81 23.15
C ASP A 470 -6.23 -20.34 23.16
N PHE A 471 -5.34 -19.41 23.54
CA PHE A 471 -5.63 -17.98 23.50
C PHE A 471 -6.00 -17.53 22.08
N TYR A 472 -5.23 -17.89 21.06
CA TYR A 472 -5.50 -17.44 19.70
C TYR A 472 -6.69 -18.16 19.05
N LEU A 473 -6.87 -19.47 19.32
CA LEU A 473 -8.05 -20.21 18.86
C LEU A 473 -9.36 -19.62 19.43
N ASN A 474 -9.37 -19.28 20.72
CA ASN A 474 -10.53 -18.66 21.36
C ASN A 474 -10.80 -17.22 20.85
N ASN A 475 -9.84 -16.60 20.17
CA ASN A 475 -9.94 -15.26 19.61
C ASN A 475 -10.14 -15.24 18.08
N GLY A 476 -10.47 -16.38 17.46
CA GLY A 476 -10.90 -16.46 16.06
C GLY A 476 -9.97 -17.18 15.11
N ALA A 477 -8.72 -17.48 15.51
CA ALA A 477 -7.81 -18.27 14.69
C ALA A 477 -8.32 -19.72 14.58
N LYS A 478 -8.06 -20.36 13.43
CA LYS A 478 -8.38 -21.78 13.20
C LYS A 478 -7.17 -22.67 13.41
N THR A 479 -5.97 -22.11 13.22
CA THR A 479 -4.70 -22.84 13.37
C THR A 479 -3.68 -21.94 14.05
N VAL A 480 -2.95 -22.48 15.03
CA VAL A 480 -1.87 -21.77 15.69
C VAL A 480 -0.61 -22.62 15.61
N ILE A 481 0.44 -22.06 15.02
CA ILE A 481 1.72 -22.73 14.83
C ILE A 481 2.79 -21.97 15.58
N ILE A 482 3.26 -22.54 16.68
CA ILE A 482 4.22 -21.90 17.57
C ILE A 482 5.63 -22.35 17.19
N LYS A 483 6.48 -21.39 16.82
CA LYS A 483 7.92 -21.60 16.61
C LYS A 483 8.58 -21.81 17.97
N LEU A 484 9.19 -22.99 18.19
CA LEU A 484 9.88 -23.35 19.44
C LEU A 484 11.41 -23.24 19.30
N GLY A 485 11.89 -22.46 18.33
CA GLY A 485 13.30 -22.23 18.06
C GLY A 485 14.05 -23.53 17.76
N ASN A 486 15.16 -23.75 18.45
CA ASN A 486 16.03 -24.91 18.24
C ASN A 486 15.45 -26.27 18.67
N THR A 487 14.21 -26.29 19.19
CA THR A 487 13.50 -27.52 19.60
C THR A 487 12.45 -27.98 18.59
N GLY A 488 12.00 -27.10 17.67
CA GLY A 488 11.07 -27.44 16.59
C GLY A 488 9.85 -26.53 16.54
N ALA A 489 8.68 -27.13 16.27
CA ALA A 489 7.42 -26.40 16.15
C ALA A 489 6.23 -27.21 16.68
N TYR A 490 5.20 -26.49 17.11
CA TYR A 490 3.95 -27.03 17.64
C TYR A 490 2.76 -26.45 16.88
N CYS A 491 1.89 -27.29 16.35
CA CYS A 491 0.64 -26.90 15.71
C CYS A 491 -0.56 -27.32 16.57
N LYS A 492 -1.52 -26.42 16.74
CA LYS A 492 -2.86 -26.70 17.25
C LYS A 492 -3.90 -26.22 16.25
N ARG A 493 -4.74 -27.13 15.75
CA ARG A 493 -5.70 -26.87 14.67
C ARG A 493 -7.11 -27.24 15.10
N LEU A 494 -8.04 -26.31 14.93
CA LEU A 494 -9.47 -26.56 15.00
C LEU A 494 -9.94 -27.16 13.66
N LYS A 495 -10.46 -28.39 13.71
CA LYS A 495 -11.00 -29.10 12.54
C LYS A 495 -12.45 -28.69 12.27
N SER A 496 -12.93 -28.99 11.08
CA SER A 496 -14.30 -28.71 10.63
C SER A 496 -15.38 -29.45 11.44
N ASP A 497 -15.05 -30.57 12.08
CA ASP A 497 -15.93 -31.32 12.96
C ASP A 497 -15.98 -30.76 14.41
N GLY A 498 -15.27 -29.65 14.66
CA GLY A 498 -15.16 -29.02 15.98
C GLY A 498 -14.09 -29.62 16.89
N ASN A 499 -13.40 -30.70 16.48
CA ASN A 499 -12.33 -31.29 17.27
C ASN A 499 -11.01 -30.52 17.10
N VAL A 500 -10.14 -30.61 18.09
CA VAL A 500 -8.80 -30.03 18.04
C VAL A 500 -7.76 -31.12 17.81
N ALA A 501 -6.85 -30.90 16.84
CA ALA A 501 -5.67 -31.73 16.65
C ALA A 501 -4.41 -30.97 17.07
N GLU A 502 -3.46 -31.72 17.63
CA GLU A 502 -2.14 -31.24 18.03
C GLU A 502 -1.06 -32.02 17.30
N THR A 503 -0.03 -31.33 16.83
CA THR A 503 1.11 -31.95 16.12
C THR A 503 2.39 -31.26 16.54
N VAL A 504 3.45 -32.05 16.77
CA VAL A 504 4.77 -31.56 17.19
C VAL A 504 5.83 -32.18 16.30
N VAL A 505 6.74 -31.35 15.80
CA VAL A 505 7.87 -31.80 14.98
C VAL A 505 9.16 -31.17 15.53
N SER A 506 10.20 -31.99 15.72
CA SER A 506 11.52 -31.53 16.15
C SER A 506 12.16 -30.56 15.17
N ALA A 507 13.08 -29.74 15.66
CA ALA A 507 14.00 -29.01 14.79
C ALA A 507 15.04 -29.95 14.15
N PHE A 508 15.58 -29.55 13.00
CA PHE A 508 16.74 -30.19 12.39
C PHE A 508 18.02 -29.93 13.19
N HIS A 509 18.96 -30.88 13.13
CA HIS A 509 20.32 -30.64 13.59
C HIS A 509 21.03 -29.66 12.64
N VAL A 510 21.68 -28.63 13.18
CA VAL A 510 22.45 -27.64 12.41
C VAL A 510 23.78 -27.46 13.11
N ASP A 511 24.87 -27.76 12.42
CA ASP A 511 26.22 -27.76 12.99
C ASP A 511 26.76 -26.34 13.28
N GLN A 512 26.38 -25.37 12.44
CA GLN A 512 26.82 -23.98 12.55
C GLN A 512 25.66 -23.01 12.38
N VAL A 513 25.44 -22.16 13.38
CA VAL A 513 24.50 -21.04 13.31
C VAL A 513 25.32 -19.79 13.00
N VAL A 514 25.02 -19.16 11.86
CA VAL A 514 25.70 -17.94 11.39
C VAL A 514 24.92 -16.70 11.81
N ASP A 515 23.61 -16.69 11.56
CA ASP A 515 22.71 -15.59 11.93
C ASP A 515 21.32 -16.18 12.22
N THR A 516 20.59 -15.65 13.20
CA THR A 516 19.22 -16.11 13.48
C THR A 516 18.14 -15.26 12.79
N VAL A 517 18.52 -14.11 12.25
CA VAL A 517 17.63 -13.21 11.52
C VAL A 517 17.13 -13.88 10.23
N GLY A 518 15.85 -13.71 9.93
CA GLY A 518 15.19 -14.32 8.76
C GLY A 518 14.73 -15.76 8.97
N ALA A 519 15.16 -16.47 10.03
CA ALA A 519 14.73 -17.85 10.28
C ALA A 519 13.21 -17.98 10.51
N GLY A 520 12.60 -16.98 11.15
CA GLY A 520 11.14 -16.89 11.31
C GLY A 520 10.43 -16.69 9.96
N ASP A 521 10.99 -15.84 9.09
CA ASP A 521 10.45 -15.59 7.75
C ASP A 521 10.57 -16.85 6.88
N GLY A 522 11.71 -17.55 6.94
CA GLY A 522 11.91 -18.84 6.29
C GLY A 522 10.96 -19.92 6.82
N PHE A 523 10.69 -19.95 8.12
CA PHE A 523 9.65 -20.83 8.68
C PHE A 523 8.28 -20.51 8.07
N ALA A 524 7.91 -19.22 7.98
CA ALA A 524 6.66 -18.80 7.36
C ALA A 524 6.56 -19.23 5.88
N VAL A 525 7.65 -19.15 5.10
CA VAL A 525 7.71 -19.70 3.73
C VAL A 525 7.32 -21.18 3.70
N GLY A 526 7.87 -21.97 4.61
CA GLY A 526 7.58 -23.41 4.68
C GLY A 526 6.12 -23.70 5.01
N ILE A 527 5.53 -22.93 5.93
CA ILE A 527 4.10 -23.04 6.26
C ILE A 527 3.23 -22.63 5.07
N ILE A 528 3.49 -21.47 4.47
CA ILE A 528 2.68 -20.93 3.36
C ILE A 528 2.70 -21.88 2.16
N THR A 529 3.89 -22.32 1.74
CA THR A 529 4.02 -23.25 0.60
C THR A 529 3.49 -24.64 0.94
N GLY A 530 3.65 -25.10 2.19
CA GLY A 530 3.03 -26.34 2.65
C GLY A 530 1.50 -26.30 2.61
N LEU A 531 0.89 -25.16 2.93
CA LEU A 531 -0.56 -24.95 2.80
C LEU A 531 -1.00 -24.96 1.33
N LEU A 532 -0.26 -24.31 0.43
CA LEU A 532 -0.53 -24.33 -1.01
C LEU A 532 -0.44 -25.74 -1.60
N ASP A 533 0.54 -26.52 -1.16
CA ASP A 533 0.74 -27.92 -1.54
C ASP A 533 -0.20 -28.90 -0.80
N SER A 534 -1.07 -28.40 0.08
CA SER A 534 -2.01 -29.20 0.87
C SER A 534 -1.33 -30.30 1.71
N LEU A 535 -0.16 -30.00 2.28
CA LEU A 535 0.59 -30.94 3.10
C LEU A 535 -0.12 -31.24 4.44
N PRO A 536 0.00 -32.48 4.96
CA PRO A 536 -0.37 -32.79 6.34
C PRO A 536 0.41 -31.94 7.36
N ASP A 537 -0.18 -31.72 8.55
CA ASP A 537 0.41 -30.84 9.58
C ASP A 537 1.86 -31.22 9.94
N ALA A 538 2.20 -32.51 9.98
CA ALA A 538 3.57 -32.96 10.28
C ALA A 538 4.58 -32.54 9.20
N GLU A 539 4.27 -32.78 7.92
CA GLU A 539 5.14 -32.43 6.79
C GLU A 539 5.21 -30.90 6.59
N LEU A 540 4.11 -30.20 6.85
CA LEU A 540 4.03 -28.74 6.85
C LEU A 540 4.96 -28.13 7.91
N LEU A 541 4.95 -28.67 9.15
CA LEU A 541 5.85 -28.24 10.22
C LEU A 541 7.31 -28.62 9.93
N GLU A 542 7.56 -29.80 9.39
CA GLU A 542 8.90 -30.24 8.97
C GLU A 542 9.47 -29.28 7.92
N ARG A 543 8.67 -28.91 6.90
CA ARG A 543 9.07 -27.94 5.89
C ARG A 543 9.40 -26.58 6.50
N GLY A 544 8.56 -26.07 7.40
CA GLY A 544 8.83 -24.83 8.15
C GLY A 544 10.15 -24.90 8.91
N ASN A 545 10.37 -25.98 9.67
CA ASN A 545 11.60 -26.19 10.42
C ASN A 545 12.83 -26.31 9.51
N ALA A 546 12.71 -26.97 8.36
CA ALA A 546 13.80 -27.17 7.41
C ALA A 546 14.27 -25.83 6.81
N ILE A 547 13.34 -25.00 6.33
CA ILE A 547 13.70 -23.71 5.72
C ILE A 547 14.25 -22.77 6.78
N GLY A 548 13.68 -22.74 7.99
CA GLY A 548 14.25 -21.99 9.11
C GLY A 548 15.67 -22.45 9.46
N ALA A 549 15.92 -23.76 9.47
CA ALA A 549 17.24 -24.35 9.74
C ALA A 549 18.28 -24.07 8.64
N ILE A 550 17.86 -23.99 7.38
CA ILE A 550 18.73 -23.55 6.28
C ILE A 550 19.08 -22.07 6.47
N GLN A 551 18.07 -21.24 6.74
CA GLN A 551 18.25 -19.79 6.83
C GLN A 551 19.23 -19.37 7.93
N VAL A 552 19.26 -20.08 9.07
CA VAL A 552 20.19 -19.75 10.16
C VAL A 552 21.68 -19.98 9.83
N GLN A 553 21.98 -20.63 8.70
CA GLN A 553 23.34 -20.91 8.23
C GLN A 553 23.89 -19.82 7.29
N HIS A 554 23.12 -18.75 7.04
CA HIS A 554 23.47 -17.68 6.11
C HIS A 554 23.47 -16.31 6.79
N ILE A 555 24.36 -15.42 6.34
CA ILE A 555 24.48 -14.05 6.87
C ILE A 555 23.40 -13.09 6.33
N SER A 556 22.85 -13.40 5.16
CA SER A 556 21.80 -12.62 4.50
C SER A 556 20.42 -13.14 4.87
N ASP A 557 19.44 -12.26 4.99
CA ASP A 557 18.08 -12.63 5.39
C ASP A 557 17.27 -13.37 4.30
N ASN A 558 17.78 -13.47 3.05
CA ASN A 558 17.08 -14.14 1.94
C ASN A 558 17.95 -14.93 0.94
N GLU A 559 19.26 -14.67 0.80
CA GLU A 559 20.05 -15.36 -0.23
C GLU A 559 20.15 -16.87 0.04
N GLY A 560 20.09 -17.27 1.32
CA GLY A 560 20.08 -18.66 1.78
C GLY A 560 18.78 -19.43 1.55
N LEU A 561 17.68 -18.77 1.14
CA LEU A 561 16.39 -19.44 0.97
C LEU A 561 16.46 -20.48 -0.17
N PRO A 562 16.05 -21.74 0.08
CA PRO A 562 16.28 -22.85 -0.84
C PRO A 562 15.29 -22.84 -2.01
N ASN A 563 15.69 -23.42 -3.13
CA ASN A 563 14.77 -23.93 -4.14
C ASN A 563 14.24 -25.33 -3.75
N ARG A 564 13.35 -25.91 -4.56
CA ARG A 564 12.71 -27.22 -4.29
C ARG A 564 13.74 -28.34 -4.14
N GLU A 565 14.76 -28.37 -5.00
CA GLU A 565 15.78 -29.41 -5.00
C GLU A 565 16.67 -29.31 -3.76
N GLN A 566 17.08 -28.10 -3.38
CA GLN A 566 17.89 -27.84 -2.18
C GLN A 566 17.13 -28.20 -0.91
N LEU A 567 15.85 -27.82 -0.82
CA LEU A 567 14.99 -28.15 0.32
C LEU A 567 14.82 -29.67 0.47
N ALA A 568 14.49 -30.36 -0.62
CA ALA A 568 14.35 -31.82 -0.61
C ALA A 568 15.66 -32.53 -0.23
N ALA A 569 16.80 -32.02 -0.75
CA ALA A 569 18.12 -32.55 -0.40
C ALA A 569 18.46 -32.33 1.08
N PHE A 570 18.12 -31.16 1.64
CA PHE A 570 18.35 -30.85 3.05
C PHE A 570 17.54 -31.78 3.97
N ILE A 571 16.23 -31.91 3.74
CA ILE A 571 15.35 -32.78 4.52
C ILE A 571 15.83 -34.24 4.47
N LYS A 572 16.28 -34.71 3.30
CA LYS A 572 16.76 -36.09 3.15
C LYS A 572 18.09 -36.37 3.86
N LYS A 573 18.98 -35.38 3.95
CA LYS A 573 20.35 -35.55 4.45
C LYS A 573 20.52 -35.20 5.92
N THR A 574 19.60 -34.42 6.48
CA THR A 574 19.76 -33.82 7.81
C THR A 574 18.82 -34.47 8.79
N ASP A 575 19.37 -35.02 9.87
CA ASP A 575 18.58 -35.67 10.89
C ASP A 575 17.81 -34.65 11.73
N LEU A 576 16.57 -35.02 12.09
CA LEU A 576 15.81 -34.33 13.12
C LEU A 576 16.45 -34.57 14.49
N LYS A 577 16.44 -33.55 15.35
CA LYS A 577 16.89 -33.71 16.74
C LYS A 577 15.99 -34.71 17.47
N THR A 578 16.62 -35.58 18.26
CA THR A 578 15.90 -36.53 19.11
C THR A 578 15.07 -35.79 20.15
N LEU A 579 13.76 -36.08 20.22
CA LEU A 579 12.87 -35.55 21.25
C LEU A 579 13.27 -36.15 22.61
N ASN A 580 14.14 -35.48 23.36
CA ASN A 580 14.37 -35.87 24.75
C ASN A 580 13.11 -35.59 25.58
N ALA A 581 12.61 -36.57 26.33
CA ALA A 581 11.44 -36.44 27.21
C ALA A 581 11.55 -35.26 28.22
N LYS A 582 12.77 -34.79 28.51
CA LYS A 582 13.02 -33.59 29.33
C LYS A 582 12.70 -32.26 28.63
N ALA A 583 12.72 -32.19 27.29
CA ALA A 583 12.38 -30.99 26.52
C ALA A 583 10.88 -30.64 26.54
N GLN A 584 10.04 -31.52 27.10
CA GLN A 584 8.64 -31.22 27.43
C GLN A 584 8.49 -30.37 28.71
N SER A 585 9.56 -30.18 29.49
CA SER A 585 9.54 -29.32 30.68
C SER A 585 10.35 -28.03 30.47
N ASP A 586 9.83 -26.93 31.01
CA ASP A 586 10.11 -25.51 30.73
C ASP A 586 11.59 -25.04 30.73
N ASN A 587 12.57 -25.91 31.01
CA ASN A 587 13.95 -25.51 31.32
C ASN A 587 14.95 -25.53 30.15
N ALA A 588 14.56 -25.91 28.93
CA ALA A 588 15.48 -25.93 27.77
C ALA A 588 15.47 -24.63 26.91
N LEU A 589 14.60 -23.67 27.19
CA LEU A 589 14.32 -22.49 26.32
C LEU A 589 15.21 -21.25 26.57
N LYS A 590 16.36 -21.40 27.25
CA LYS A 590 17.19 -20.27 27.73
C LYS A 590 18.12 -19.62 26.70
N ALA A 591 18.21 -20.09 25.46
CA ALA A 591 19.02 -19.44 24.43
C ALA A 591 18.26 -19.40 23.10
N ILE A 592 18.43 -18.28 22.38
CA ILE A 592 17.72 -17.79 21.18
C ILE A 592 16.49 -16.97 21.55
#